data_AF-A0A9P5AKZ6-F1
#
_entry.id   AF-A0A9P5AKZ6-F1
#
_cell.length_a   1.000
_cell.length_b   1.000
_cell.length_c   1.000
_cell.angle_alpha   90.00
_cell.angle_beta   90.00
_cell.angle_gamma   90.00
#
_symmetry.space_group_name_H-M   'P 1'
#
loop_
_entity.id
_entity.type
_entity.pdbx_description
1 polymer ?
#
loop_
_entity_poly.entity_id
_entity_poly.type
_entity_poly.pdbx_seq_one_letter_code
_entity_poly.pdbx_strand_id
1 'polypeptide(L)'
;MDNALEKKMSVPERDEPEARGEMLDMDDSYTAEEEKAVLRKIDMVILPFYLDKQSLSYAAVFGLIDDLNLTSSQYSWCSSIFYVGQLVAEYPCIYLMSRLHLTKFVGVTVIVWGAVCMCLAAPHNFAGFAAVRFLLGFSEGAVSPAFVTITSIWYRKSEHTLRTALWVTMNGVAQVVGCLLMYGIGKNTSLGLAPWRTLFLVCGAMTAVAGIAFFTLMPNGPRDAWFLTPRERQVLSMRMAHDREGGDKTSFSTSQLRETLMDPKAWAVFWFGVLVTMQSPVLTFASLVIKSIGYTKLETMLYTAPSGAVQIGLLWVGVGLCALFPRQRSLVVLVLIIPPLIGNVFLMKLDVSAGWGLIAASWVVR
;
A
#
# COMPACT_ATOMS: atom_id res chain seq x y z
N MET A 1 29.55 19.04 -59.26
CA MET A 1 30.39 17.83 -59.46
C MET A 1 30.64 17.21 -58.09
N ASP A 2 29.61 16.73 -57.43
CA ASP A 2 28.77 15.57 -57.81
C ASP A 2 29.52 14.25 -57.63
N ASN A 3 28.84 13.37 -56.89
CA ASN A 3 28.78 11.94 -57.14
C ASN A 3 30.11 11.19 -57.19
N ALA A 4 30.60 10.75 -56.03
CA ALA A 4 31.46 9.57 -56.00
C ALA A 4 31.55 8.84 -54.65
N LEU A 5 30.48 8.70 -53.85
CA LEU A 5 30.53 7.75 -52.71
C LEU A 5 29.25 6.93 -52.45
N GLU A 6 28.27 6.94 -53.36
CA GLU A 6 27.16 5.97 -53.32
C GLU A 6 27.40 4.84 -54.32
N LYS A 7 28.03 3.76 -53.86
CA LYS A 7 27.94 2.46 -54.52
C LYS A 7 27.79 1.34 -53.51
N LYS A 8 26.51 1.03 -53.26
CA LYS A 8 25.90 -0.31 -53.07
C LYS A 8 26.65 -1.31 -52.18
N MET A 9 26.03 -1.64 -51.05
CA MET A 9 25.87 -3.03 -50.62
C MET A 9 24.46 -3.22 -50.05
N SER A 10 23.68 -3.98 -50.81
CA SER A 10 22.33 -4.45 -50.53
C SER A 10 22.27 -5.32 -49.27
N VAL A 11 21.31 -5.04 -48.38
CA VAL A 11 20.83 -5.97 -47.36
C VAL A 11 19.39 -6.35 -47.75
N PRO A 12 19.00 -7.65 -47.71
CA PRO A 12 17.71 -8.08 -48.21
C PRO A 12 16.59 -7.62 -47.27
N GLU A 13 15.52 -7.11 -47.87
CA GLU A 13 14.21 -6.91 -47.24
C GLU A 13 13.75 -8.26 -46.66
N ARG A 14 13.75 -8.36 -45.33
CA ARG A 14 13.06 -9.46 -44.63
C ARG A 14 11.61 -9.03 -44.49
N ASP A 15 10.73 -9.73 -45.19
CA ASP A 15 9.29 -9.76 -44.94
C ASP A 15 9.04 -10.19 -43.48
N GLU A 16 8.96 -9.23 -42.56
CA GLU A 16 8.27 -9.40 -41.30
C GLU A 16 6.80 -9.07 -41.53
N PRO A 17 5.86 -10.00 -41.31
CA PRO A 17 4.46 -9.69 -41.49
C PRO A 17 4.07 -8.61 -40.48
N GLU A 18 3.66 -7.45 -41.00
CA GLU A 18 2.98 -6.40 -40.25
C GLU A 18 1.80 -7.05 -39.51
N ALA A 19 1.96 -7.27 -38.20
CA ALA A 19 0.85 -7.61 -37.30
C ALA A 19 -0.01 -6.36 -37.02
N ARG A 20 -0.39 -5.66 -38.10
CA ARG A 20 -1.31 -4.53 -38.10
C ARG A 20 -2.55 -4.98 -38.86
N GLY A 21 -3.58 -5.37 -38.11
CA GLY A 21 -4.92 -5.49 -38.68
C GLY A 21 -5.68 -6.77 -38.35
N GLU A 22 -5.84 -7.09 -37.07
CA GLU A 22 -7.15 -7.56 -36.61
C GLU A 22 -7.82 -6.38 -35.89
N MET A 23 -8.14 -5.34 -36.65
CA MET A 23 -9.29 -4.49 -36.29
C MET A 23 -10.52 -5.34 -36.59
N LEU A 24 -10.97 -6.08 -35.58
CA LEU A 24 -12.24 -6.78 -35.60
C LEU A 24 -13.35 -5.73 -35.64
N ASP A 25 -13.84 -5.44 -36.84
CA ASP A 25 -15.09 -4.74 -37.12
C ASP A 25 -16.27 -5.54 -36.50
N MET A 26 -16.64 -5.25 -35.25
CA MET A 26 -17.89 -5.71 -34.62
C MET A 26 -18.29 -4.75 -33.48
N ASP A 27 -19.23 -3.83 -33.78
CA ASP A 27 -19.88 -2.88 -32.85
C ASP A 27 -18.91 -2.06 -31.96
N ASP A 28 -18.36 -0.98 -32.53
CA ASP A 28 -17.46 0.00 -31.91
C ASP A 28 -18.09 0.84 -30.78
N SER A 29 -19.34 0.54 -30.41
CA SER A 29 -20.02 1.19 -29.28
C SER A 29 -20.38 0.17 -28.21
N TYR A 30 -20.20 0.56 -26.95
CA TYR A 30 -20.66 -0.17 -25.79
C TYR A 30 -21.68 0.70 -25.03
N THR A 31 -22.67 0.05 -24.43
CA THR A 31 -23.68 0.75 -23.64
C THR A 31 -23.14 1.12 -22.25
N ALA A 32 -23.70 2.16 -21.63
CA ALA A 32 -23.36 2.54 -20.25
C ALA A 32 -23.68 1.42 -19.24
N GLU A 33 -24.65 0.57 -19.57
CA GLU A 33 -25.06 -0.59 -18.76
C GLU A 33 -24.01 -1.71 -18.81
N GLU A 34 -23.50 -2.02 -20.00
CA GLU A 34 -22.39 -2.97 -20.19
C GLU A 34 -21.13 -2.49 -19.47
N GLU A 35 -20.79 -1.20 -19.58
CA GLU A 35 -19.63 -0.64 -18.86
C GLU A 35 -19.78 -0.82 -17.34
N LYS A 36 -20.96 -0.52 -16.79
CA LYS A 36 -21.23 -0.65 -15.36
C LYS A 36 -21.22 -2.11 -14.90
N ALA A 37 -21.69 -3.04 -15.73
CA ALA A 37 -21.65 -4.47 -15.44
C ALA A 37 -20.20 -4.99 -15.40
N VAL A 38 -19.37 -4.61 -16.38
CA VAL A 38 -17.94 -4.95 -16.42
C VAL A 38 -17.22 -4.37 -15.21
N LEU A 39 -17.45 -3.10 -14.89
CA LEU A 39 -16.85 -2.45 -13.73
C LEU A 39 -17.22 -3.14 -12.41
N ARG A 40 -18.49 -3.54 -12.22
CA ARG A 40 -18.92 -4.29 -11.02
C ARG A 40 -18.22 -5.64 -10.92
N LYS A 41 -18.05 -6.37 -12.03
CA LYS A 41 -17.32 -7.64 -12.04
C LYS A 41 -15.86 -7.44 -11.67
N ILE A 42 -15.21 -6.41 -12.22
CA ILE A 42 -13.83 -6.06 -11.89
C ILE A 42 -13.72 -5.69 -10.41
N ASP A 43 -14.61 -4.83 -9.91
CA ASP A 43 -14.64 -4.44 -8.50
C ASP A 43 -14.82 -5.67 -7.59
N MET A 44 -15.70 -6.62 -7.94
CA MET A 44 -15.92 -7.85 -7.17
C MET A 44 -14.73 -8.82 -7.13
N VAL A 45 -13.91 -8.87 -8.18
CA VAL A 45 -12.78 -9.81 -8.26
C VAL A 45 -11.48 -9.15 -7.79
N ILE A 46 -11.23 -7.91 -8.15
CA ILE A 46 -9.96 -7.22 -7.90
C ILE A 46 -9.95 -6.55 -6.52
N LEU A 47 -11.06 -5.98 -6.04
CA LEU A 47 -11.06 -5.28 -4.74
C LEU A 47 -10.79 -6.18 -3.54
N PRO A 48 -11.30 -7.43 -3.47
CA PRO A 48 -11.00 -8.33 -2.36
C PRO A 48 -9.52 -8.64 -2.19
N PHE A 49 -8.71 -8.54 -3.25
CA PHE A 49 -7.26 -8.75 -3.16
C PHE A 49 -6.51 -7.58 -2.53
N TYR A 50 -7.12 -6.41 -2.41
CA TYR A 50 -6.56 -5.29 -1.65
C TYR A 50 -6.82 -5.39 -0.13
N LEU A 51 -7.47 -6.47 0.35
CA LEU A 51 -7.90 -6.63 1.75
C LEU A 51 -6.78 -6.95 2.76
N ASP A 52 -5.53 -7.18 2.34
CA ASP A 52 -4.45 -7.55 3.27
C ASP A 52 -3.41 -6.43 3.44
N LYS A 53 -3.74 -5.42 4.27
CA LYS A 53 -2.79 -4.36 4.61
C LYS A 53 -2.80 -4.02 6.10
N GLN A 54 -1.93 -4.69 6.88
CA GLN A 54 -1.08 -4.17 7.96
C GLN A 54 -0.88 -5.21 9.08
N SER A 55 0.37 -5.39 9.52
CA SER A 55 0.74 -6.19 10.69
C SER A 55 2.00 -5.60 11.34
N LEU A 56 1.91 -4.56 12.18
CA LEU A 56 3.05 -4.25 13.09
C LEU A 56 2.83 -3.36 14.33
N SER A 57 1.75 -2.60 14.49
CA SER A 57 1.69 -1.64 15.63
C SER A 57 1.42 -2.23 17.03
N TYR A 58 1.16 -3.55 17.15
CA TYR A 58 0.70 -4.17 18.42
C TYR A 58 1.77 -4.93 19.20
N ALA A 59 2.83 -5.39 18.53
CA ALA A 59 3.85 -6.26 19.15
C ALA A 59 4.62 -5.57 20.29
N ALA A 60 4.79 -4.25 20.23
CA ALA A 60 5.52 -3.47 21.22
C ALA A 60 4.89 -3.50 22.62
N VAL A 61 3.56 -3.63 22.71
CA VAL A 61 2.84 -3.58 24.00
C VAL A 61 2.96 -4.89 24.78
N PHE A 62 3.21 -6.02 24.10
CA PHE A 62 3.25 -7.36 24.67
C PHE A 62 4.65 -7.90 24.94
N GLY A 63 5.54 -7.04 25.43
CA GLY A 63 6.81 -7.48 26.01
C GLY A 63 7.94 -7.66 25.01
N LEU A 64 7.81 -7.21 23.76
CA LEU A 64 8.93 -7.18 22.80
C LEU A 64 10.16 -6.44 23.37
N ILE A 65 9.93 -5.31 24.05
CA ILE A 65 10.99 -4.48 24.64
C ILE A 65 11.68 -5.24 25.78
N ASP A 66 10.89 -5.89 26.64
CA ASP A 66 11.39 -6.62 27.81
C ASP A 66 12.11 -7.92 27.40
N ASP A 67 11.56 -8.69 26.46
CA ASP A 67 12.12 -9.97 26.01
C ASP A 67 13.44 -9.81 25.22
N LEU A 68 13.62 -8.70 24.50
CA LEU A 68 14.83 -8.41 23.73
C LEU A 68 15.78 -7.44 24.45
N ASN A 69 15.45 -7.02 25.69
CA ASN A 69 16.18 -6.01 26.46
C ASN A 69 16.49 -4.75 25.63
N LEU A 70 15.49 -4.23 24.93
CA LEU A 70 15.66 -3.08 24.03
C LEU A 70 15.70 -1.78 24.83
N THR A 71 16.70 -0.95 24.55
CA THR A 71 16.66 0.46 24.95
C THR A 71 15.63 1.23 24.14
N SER A 72 15.10 2.34 24.66
CA SER A 72 14.15 3.19 23.92
C SER A 72 14.70 3.64 22.56
N SER A 73 16.01 3.92 22.47
CA SER A 73 16.67 4.27 21.21
C SER A 73 16.69 3.10 20.21
N GLN A 74 17.01 1.89 20.68
CA GLN A 74 16.98 0.68 19.85
C GLN A 74 15.58 0.36 19.35
N TYR A 75 14.55 0.53 20.18
CA TYR A 75 13.16 0.35 19.74
C TYR A 75 12.77 1.33 18.62
N SER A 76 13.18 2.60 18.72
CA SER A 76 13.02 3.57 17.64
C SER A 76 13.74 3.13 16.37
N TRP A 77 14.99 2.67 16.47
CA TRP A 77 15.76 2.17 15.33
C TRP A 77 15.14 0.92 14.69
N CYS A 78 14.56 0.01 15.47
CA CYS A 78 13.82 -1.15 14.94
C CYS A 78 12.62 -0.73 14.07
N SER A 79 12.00 0.40 14.38
CA SER A 79 10.90 0.96 13.59
C SER A 79 11.42 1.68 12.34
N SER A 80 12.50 2.45 12.47
CA SER A 80 13.12 3.17 11.35
C SER A 80 13.76 2.25 10.31
N ILE A 81 14.45 1.16 10.73
CA ILE A 81 15.19 0.28 9.81
C ILE A 81 14.27 -0.44 8.81
N PHE A 82 13.01 -0.63 9.18
CA PHE A 82 11.97 -1.12 8.27
C PHE A 82 11.74 -0.15 7.11
N TYR A 83 11.60 1.16 7.39
CA TYR A 83 11.46 2.17 6.34
C TYR A 83 12.73 2.33 5.50
N VAL A 84 13.91 2.12 6.10
CA VAL A 84 15.18 2.05 5.33
C VAL A 84 15.15 0.87 4.36
N GLY A 85 14.68 -0.30 4.81
CA GLY A 85 14.48 -1.47 3.95
C GLY A 85 13.50 -1.18 2.80
N GLN A 86 12.38 -0.51 3.08
CA GLN A 86 11.42 -0.09 2.06
C GLN A 86 12.05 0.84 1.02
N LEU A 87 12.78 1.87 1.47
CA LEU A 87 13.46 2.83 0.59
C LEU A 87 14.46 2.14 -0.34
N VAL A 88 15.24 1.19 0.18
CA VAL A 88 16.19 0.42 -0.63
C VAL A 88 15.47 -0.49 -1.63
N ALA A 89 14.28 -1.00 -1.28
CA ALA A 89 13.49 -1.85 -2.16
C ALA A 89 12.78 -1.09 -3.29
N GLU A 90 12.42 0.18 -3.11
CA GLU A 90 11.69 0.94 -4.13
C GLU A 90 12.39 0.92 -5.49
N TYR A 91 13.70 1.21 -5.52
CA TYR A 91 14.47 1.23 -6.77
C TYR A 91 14.50 -0.13 -7.51
N PRO A 92 14.97 -1.25 -6.90
CA PRO A 92 14.99 -2.54 -7.57
C PRO A 92 13.59 -3.07 -7.87
N CYS A 93 12.60 -2.85 -6.99
CA CYS A 93 11.24 -3.34 -7.21
C CYS A 93 10.55 -2.62 -8.37
N ILE A 94 10.70 -1.30 -8.50
CA ILE A 94 10.16 -0.56 -9.66
C ILE A 94 10.81 -1.03 -10.95
N TYR A 95 12.14 -1.24 -10.95
CA TYR A 95 12.84 -1.80 -12.10
C TYR A 95 12.32 -3.19 -12.48
N LEU A 96 12.18 -4.10 -11.50
CA LEU A 96 11.69 -5.45 -11.72
C LEU A 96 10.23 -5.49 -12.18
N MET A 97 9.37 -4.62 -11.66
CA MET A 97 7.98 -4.48 -12.08
C MET A 97 7.83 -4.09 -13.55
N SER A 98 8.81 -3.37 -14.12
CA SER A 98 8.81 -3.02 -15.55
C SER A 98 9.21 -4.16 -16.48
N ARG A 99 9.86 -5.21 -15.94
CA ARG A 99 10.40 -6.35 -16.71
C ARG A 99 9.63 -7.64 -16.50
N LEU A 100 9.03 -7.82 -15.32
CA LEU A 100 8.34 -9.04 -14.91
C LEU A 100 6.82 -8.88 -15.01
N HIS A 101 6.12 -10.02 -15.03
CA HIS A 101 4.66 -10.03 -14.91
C HIS A 101 4.26 -9.49 -13.54
N LEU A 102 3.68 -8.29 -13.51
CA LEU A 102 3.33 -7.54 -12.30
C LEU A 102 2.61 -8.40 -11.26
N THR A 103 1.55 -9.10 -11.67
CA THR A 103 0.74 -9.94 -10.78
C THR A 103 1.54 -11.06 -10.11
N LYS A 104 2.37 -11.78 -10.88
CA LYS A 104 3.20 -12.87 -10.34
C LYS A 104 4.28 -12.35 -9.42
N PHE A 105 4.90 -11.23 -9.78
CA PHE A 105 5.91 -10.57 -8.96
C PHE A 105 5.33 -10.17 -7.60
N VAL A 106 4.18 -9.49 -7.59
CA VAL A 106 3.49 -9.08 -6.35
C VAL A 106 3.11 -10.28 -5.49
N GLY A 107 2.56 -11.33 -6.09
CA GLY A 107 2.21 -12.55 -5.35
C GLY A 107 3.42 -13.16 -4.64
N VAL A 108 4.56 -13.29 -5.33
CA VAL A 108 5.80 -13.80 -4.74
C VAL A 108 6.32 -12.88 -3.64
N THR A 109 6.31 -11.55 -3.84
CA THR A 109 6.78 -10.61 -2.81
C THR A 109 5.90 -10.66 -1.55
N VAL A 110 4.58 -10.83 -1.68
CA VAL A 110 3.67 -10.96 -0.54
C VAL A 110 3.90 -12.28 0.21
N ILE A 111 4.19 -13.38 -0.49
CA ILE A 111 4.54 -14.66 0.15
C ILE A 111 5.85 -14.53 0.94
N VAL A 112 6.87 -13.92 0.33
CA VAL A 112 8.16 -13.66 1.00
C VAL A 112 7.96 -12.73 2.20
N TRP A 113 7.13 -11.71 2.07
CA TRP A 113 6.78 -10.80 3.15
C TRP A 113 6.13 -11.54 4.33
N GLY A 114 5.14 -12.40 4.07
CA GLY A 114 4.52 -13.25 5.10
C GLY A 114 5.52 -14.19 5.78
N ALA A 115 6.42 -14.81 5.02
CA ALA A 115 7.48 -15.67 5.55
C ALA A 115 8.47 -14.91 6.45
N VAL A 116 8.94 -13.73 6.01
CA VAL A 116 9.83 -12.88 6.80
C VAL A 116 9.13 -12.32 8.04
N CYS A 117 7.81 -12.06 7.96
CA CYS A 117 7.00 -11.69 9.11
C CYS A 117 6.99 -12.79 10.17
N MET A 118 6.83 -14.05 9.78
CA MET A 118 6.93 -15.18 10.72
C MET A 118 8.34 -15.29 11.33
N CYS A 119 9.39 -14.98 10.56
CA CYS A 119 10.77 -14.96 11.06
C CYS A 119 11.01 -13.92 12.16
N LEU A 120 10.16 -12.90 12.33
CA LEU A 120 10.27 -11.94 13.45
C LEU A 120 10.07 -12.60 14.81
N ALA A 121 9.45 -13.77 14.85
CA ALA A 121 9.25 -14.53 16.08
C ALA A 121 10.53 -15.26 16.56
N ALA A 122 11.58 -15.37 15.74
CA ALA A 122 12.80 -16.13 16.06
C ALA A 122 13.87 -15.34 16.83
N PRO A 123 14.18 -14.07 16.53
CA PRO A 123 15.26 -13.33 17.21
C PRO A 123 15.11 -13.21 18.73
N HIS A 124 16.25 -13.25 19.42
CA HIS A 124 16.37 -13.05 20.86
C HIS A 124 17.21 -11.81 21.23
N ASN A 125 17.64 -11.04 20.23
CA ASN A 125 18.49 -9.87 20.40
C ASN A 125 18.10 -8.75 19.42
N PHE A 126 18.56 -7.53 19.71
CA PHE A 126 18.32 -6.36 18.87
C PHE A 126 18.80 -6.55 17.43
N ALA A 127 20.05 -7.01 17.23
CA ALA A 127 20.65 -7.10 15.90
C ALA A 127 19.88 -8.07 14.97
N GLY A 128 19.50 -9.24 15.46
CA GLY A 128 18.70 -10.21 14.73
C GLY A 128 17.31 -9.68 14.42
N PHE A 129 16.68 -8.99 15.38
CA PHE A 129 15.37 -8.38 15.15
C PHE A 129 15.44 -7.25 14.12
N ALA A 130 16.45 -6.39 14.19
CA ALA A 130 16.68 -5.31 13.24
C ALA A 130 16.96 -5.83 11.82
N ALA A 131 17.73 -6.91 11.68
CA ALA A 131 17.99 -7.55 10.38
C ALA A 131 16.71 -8.09 9.74
N VAL A 132 15.88 -8.82 10.50
CA VAL A 132 14.59 -9.31 10.00
C VAL A 132 13.64 -8.16 9.67
N ARG A 133 13.65 -7.08 10.47
CA ARG A 133 12.87 -5.85 10.17
C ARG A 133 13.29 -5.18 8.88
N PHE A 134 14.59 -5.13 8.58
CA PHE A 134 15.08 -4.61 7.31
C PHE A 134 14.57 -5.46 6.14
N LEU A 135 14.68 -6.78 6.24
CA LEU A 135 14.18 -7.71 5.21
C LEU A 135 12.67 -7.60 5.03
N LEU A 136 11.92 -7.41 6.12
CA LEU A 136 10.47 -7.20 6.08
C LEU A 136 10.16 -5.95 5.26
N GLY A 137 10.81 -4.83 5.58
CA GLY A 137 10.65 -3.58 4.84
C GLY A 137 11.03 -3.73 3.36
N PHE A 138 12.12 -4.44 3.09
CA PHE A 138 12.56 -4.71 1.72
C PHE A 138 11.51 -5.51 0.92
N SER A 139 10.89 -6.52 1.52
CA SER A 139 9.83 -7.31 0.86
C SER A 139 8.52 -6.53 0.66
N GLU A 140 8.16 -5.65 1.60
CA GLU A 140 6.91 -4.89 1.56
C GLU A 140 6.97 -3.69 0.59
N GLY A 141 8.17 -3.13 0.36
CA GLY A 141 8.37 -1.93 -0.46
C GLY A 141 7.81 -2.03 -1.88
N ALA A 142 7.73 -3.24 -2.45
CA ALA A 142 7.17 -3.47 -3.78
C ALA A 142 5.64 -3.32 -3.87
N VAL A 143 4.93 -3.57 -2.77
CA VAL A 143 3.49 -3.83 -2.78
C VAL A 143 2.68 -2.56 -3.04
N SER A 144 3.05 -1.46 -2.40
CA SER A 144 2.37 -0.16 -2.56
C SER A 144 2.41 0.38 -4.00
N PRO A 145 3.58 0.53 -4.65
CA PRO A 145 3.62 0.98 -6.04
C PRO A 145 2.94 -0.01 -6.99
N ALA A 146 3.05 -1.31 -6.73
CA ALA A 146 2.43 -2.32 -7.57
C ALA A 146 0.90 -2.26 -7.55
N PHE A 147 0.28 -2.03 -6.40
CA PHE A 147 -1.16 -1.84 -6.31
C PHE A 147 -1.65 -0.55 -6.98
N VAL A 148 -0.84 0.53 -6.96
CA VAL A 148 -1.14 1.73 -7.76
C VAL A 148 -1.09 1.40 -9.26
N THR A 149 -0.09 0.66 -9.71
CA THR A 149 0.02 0.21 -11.10
C THR A 149 -1.11 -0.76 -11.49
N ILE A 150 -1.51 -1.69 -10.63
CA ILE A 150 -2.66 -2.56 -10.88
C ILE A 150 -3.92 -1.69 -11.01
N THR A 151 -4.10 -0.70 -10.14
CA THR A 151 -5.26 0.20 -10.22
C THR A 151 -5.29 0.98 -11.55
N SER A 152 -4.14 1.45 -12.04
CA SER A 152 -4.06 2.10 -13.36
C SER A 152 -4.27 1.16 -14.54
N ILE A 153 -4.05 -0.15 -14.34
CA ILE A 153 -4.28 -1.16 -15.36
C ILE A 153 -5.77 -1.48 -15.54
N TRP A 154 -6.54 -1.51 -14.44
CA TRP A 154 -7.93 -1.99 -14.42
C TRP A 154 -8.99 -0.88 -14.37
N TYR A 155 -8.64 0.33 -13.91
CA TYR A 155 -9.58 1.42 -13.64
C TYR A 155 -9.23 2.72 -14.35
N ARG A 156 -10.25 3.53 -14.66
CA ARG A 156 -10.10 4.86 -15.26
C ARG A 156 -9.54 5.87 -14.26
N LYS A 157 -8.93 6.95 -14.74
CA LYS A 157 -8.38 8.02 -13.86
C LYS A 157 -9.44 8.63 -12.93
N SER A 158 -10.68 8.74 -13.39
CA SER A 158 -11.81 9.23 -12.58
C SER A 158 -12.20 8.28 -11.44
N GLU A 159 -11.87 7.00 -11.57
CA GLU A 159 -12.24 5.94 -10.64
C GLU A 159 -11.16 5.70 -9.58
N HIS A 160 -9.91 6.10 -9.85
CA HIS A 160 -8.75 5.88 -9.00
C HIS A 160 -8.99 6.36 -7.58
N THR A 161 -9.48 7.58 -7.37
CA THR A 161 -9.67 8.14 -6.02
C THR A 161 -10.53 7.26 -5.12
N LEU A 162 -11.63 6.70 -5.63
CA LEU A 162 -12.54 5.86 -4.83
C LEU A 162 -11.91 4.51 -4.49
N ARG A 163 -11.23 3.87 -5.45
CA ARG A 163 -10.54 2.58 -5.23
C ARG A 163 -9.33 2.78 -4.32
N THR A 164 -8.67 3.92 -4.48
CA THR A 164 -7.59 4.39 -3.62
C THR A 164 -8.07 4.77 -2.21
N ALA A 165 -9.36 5.03 -2.01
CA ALA A 165 -9.91 5.14 -0.66
C ALA A 165 -10.24 3.76 -0.06
N LEU A 166 -10.77 2.84 -0.88
CA LEU A 166 -11.16 1.49 -0.45
C LEU A 166 -9.96 0.67 0.05
N TRP A 167 -8.86 0.60 -0.70
CA TRP A 167 -7.64 -0.08 -0.22
C TRP A 167 -7.00 0.59 1.00
N VAL A 168 -7.10 1.92 1.18
CA VAL A 168 -6.56 2.64 2.37
C VAL A 168 -7.43 2.39 3.59
N THR A 169 -8.75 2.24 3.40
CA THR A 169 -9.70 1.83 4.45
C THR A 169 -9.25 0.53 5.11
N MET A 170 -8.59 -0.37 4.37
CA MET A 170 -8.09 -1.63 4.91
C MET A 170 -7.03 -1.48 5.99
N ASN A 171 -6.30 -0.36 6.03
CA ASN A 171 -5.40 -0.06 7.12
C ASN A 171 -6.17 0.06 8.45
N GLY A 172 -7.30 0.78 8.45
CA GLY A 172 -8.15 0.92 9.62
C GLY A 172 -8.80 -0.41 10.03
N VAL A 173 -9.23 -1.22 9.06
CA VAL A 173 -9.80 -2.56 9.32
C VAL A 173 -8.76 -3.51 9.91
N ALA A 174 -7.58 -3.60 9.29
CA ALA A 174 -6.46 -4.39 9.79
C ALA A 174 -6.04 -3.93 11.19
N GLN A 175 -6.17 -2.64 11.48
CA GLN A 175 -5.94 -2.13 12.82
C GLN A 175 -6.93 -2.72 13.83
N VAL A 176 -8.23 -2.61 13.58
CA VAL A 176 -9.27 -3.14 14.48
C VAL A 176 -9.09 -4.65 14.68
N VAL A 177 -8.93 -5.39 13.59
CA VAL A 177 -8.75 -6.85 13.61
C VAL A 177 -7.46 -7.23 14.36
N GLY A 178 -6.36 -6.52 14.11
CA GLY A 178 -5.08 -6.77 14.78
C GLY A 178 -5.12 -6.51 16.29
N CYS A 179 -5.80 -5.45 16.74
CA CYS A 179 -6.02 -5.20 18.18
C CYS A 179 -6.84 -6.34 18.83
N LEU A 180 -7.91 -6.79 18.17
CA LEU A 180 -8.78 -7.85 18.68
C LEU A 180 -8.09 -9.22 18.69
N LEU A 181 -7.34 -9.54 17.63
CA LEU A 181 -6.50 -10.74 17.57
C LEU A 181 -5.49 -10.73 18.72
N MET A 182 -4.84 -9.60 18.95
CA MET A 182 -3.86 -9.48 20.03
C MET A 182 -4.48 -9.54 21.41
N TYR A 183 -5.68 -8.98 21.60
CA TYR A 183 -6.45 -9.15 22.83
C TYR A 183 -6.77 -10.64 23.09
N GLY A 184 -7.17 -11.38 22.06
CA GLY A 184 -7.43 -12.82 22.14
C GLY A 184 -6.19 -13.65 22.49
N ILE A 185 -5.07 -13.41 21.79
CA ILE A 185 -3.80 -14.09 22.06
C ILE A 185 -3.27 -13.73 23.45
N GLY A 186 -3.35 -12.44 23.83
CA GLY A 186 -2.88 -11.95 25.12
C GLY A 186 -3.67 -12.46 26.32
N LYS A 187 -4.94 -12.84 26.14
CA LYS A 187 -5.77 -13.47 27.18
C LYS A 187 -5.40 -14.93 27.40
N ASN A 188 -4.83 -15.59 26.39
CA ASN A 188 -4.53 -17.01 26.42
C ASN A 188 -3.08 -17.27 26.86
N THR A 189 -2.86 -17.36 28.17
CA THR A 189 -1.53 -17.56 28.79
C THR A 189 -1.00 -19.00 28.63
N SER A 190 -1.77 -19.94 28.07
CA SER A 190 -1.37 -21.33 27.91
C SER A 190 -0.50 -21.61 26.68
N LEU A 191 -0.24 -20.58 25.85
CA LEU A 191 0.67 -20.70 24.72
C LEU A 191 2.11 -20.71 25.25
N GLY A 192 2.89 -21.76 24.96
CA GLY A 192 4.31 -21.88 25.35
C GLY A 192 5.26 -20.86 24.69
N LEU A 193 4.72 -19.89 23.94
CA LEU A 193 5.44 -18.83 23.25
C LEU A 193 4.93 -17.47 23.73
N ALA A 194 5.83 -16.48 23.80
CA ALA A 194 5.47 -15.11 24.15
C ALA A 194 4.36 -14.58 23.20
N PRO A 195 3.34 -13.86 23.71
CA PRO A 195 2.20 -13.41 22.90
C PRO A 195 2.59 -12.65 21.62
N TRP A 196 3.64 -11.83 21.68
CA TRP A 196 4.14 -11.07 20.53
C TRP A 196 4.75 -11.95 19.43
N ARG A 197 5.38 -13.09 19.79
CA ARG A 197 5.90 -14.07 18.83
C ARG A 197 4.75 -14.79 18.13
N THR A 198 3.74 -15.20 18.89
CA THR A 198 2.53 -15.83 18.35
C THR A 198 1.80 -14.89 17.38
N LEU A 199 1.74 -13.59 17.68
CA LEU A 199 1.16 -12.60 16.77
C LEU A 199 1.88 -12.59 15.42
N PHE A 200 3.21 -12.53 15.42
CA PHE A 200 3.99 -12.53 14.17
C PHE A 200 3.82 -13.80 13.35
N LEU A 201 3.72 -14.95 14.02
CA LEU A 201 3.47 -16.22 13.34
C LEU A 201 2.08 -16.26 12.69
N VAL A 202 1.03 -15.88 13.43
CA VAL A 202 -0.35 -15.91 12.92
C VAL A 202 -0.53 -14.89 11.80
N CYS A 203 -0.10 -13.64 12.00
CA CYS A 203 -0.19 -12.60 10.99
C CYS A 203 0.62 -12.95 9.75
N GLY A 204 1.88 -13.39 9.90
CA GLY A 204 2.71 -13.79 8.77
C GLY A 204 2.15 -14.98 8.00
N ALA A 205 1.55 -15.96 8.67
CA ALA A 205 0.88 -17.09 8.03
C ALA A 205 -0.37 -16.64 7.24
N MET A 206 -1.20 -15.76 7.81
CA MET A 206 -2.36 -15.20 7.12
C MET A 206 -1.95 -14.45 5.85
N THR A 207 -0.92 -13.60 5.94
CA THR A 207 -0.37 -12.87 4.79
C THR A 207 0.23 -13.80 3.75
N ALA A 208 0.95 -14.84 4.14
CA ALA A 208 1.48 -15.83 3.20
C ALA A 208 0.36 -16.56 2.44
N VAL A 209 -0.72 -16.96 3.12
CA VAL A 209 -1.90 -17.57 2.49
C VAL A 209 -2.60 -16.58 1.55
N ALA A 210 -2.75 -15.32 1.95
CA ALA A 210 -3.30 -14.27 1.09
C ALA A 210 -2.42 -14.04 -0.15
N GLY A 211 -1.10 -14.07 -0.01
CA GLY A 211 -0.14 -13.99 -1.12
C GLY A 211 -0.24 -15.17 -2.10
N ILE A 212 -0.43 -16.40 -1.59
CA ILE A 212 -0.68 -17.58 -2.44
C ILE A 212 -2.01 -17.45 -3.19
N ALA A 213 -3.07 -17.00 -2.50
CA ALA A 213 -4.36 -16.75 -3.12
C ALA A 213 -4.23 -15.67 -4.21
N PHE A 214 -3.51 -14.58 -3.95
CA PHE A 214 -3.23 -13.54 -4.92
C PHE A 214 -2.46 -14.08 -6.13
N PHE A 215 -1.39 -14.85 -5.90
CA PHE A 215 -0.56 -15.42 -6.96
C PHE A 215 -1.34 -16.34 -7.91
N THR A 216 -2.31 -17.09 -7.38
CA THR A 216 -3.08 -18.08 -8.14
C THR A 216 -4.35 -17.52 -8.78
N LEU A 217 -5.05 -16.61 -8.09
CA LEU A 217 -6.38 -16.13 -8.50
C LEU A 217 -6.34 -14.80 -9.26
N MET A 218 -5.34 -13.95 -9.01
CA MET A 218 -5.26 -12.65 -9.66
C MET A 218 -4.88 -12.81 -11.14
N PRO A 219 -5.65 -12.24 -12.08
CA PRO A 219 -5.29 -12.30 -13.50
C PRO A 219 -4.06 -11.44 -13.81
N ASN A 220 -3.25 -11.88 -14.78
CA ASN A 220 -2.03 -11.17 -15.18
C ASN A 220 -2.30 -9.82 -15.88
N GLY A 221 -3.50 -9.65 -16.43
CA GLY A 221 -3.93 -8.39 -17.01
C GLY A 221 -5.33 -8.48 -17.63
N PRO A 222 -5.83 -7.36 -18.20
CA PRO A 222 -7.14 -7.26 -18.84
C PRO A 222 -7.38 -8.27 -19.97
N ARG A 223 -6.31 -8.66 -20.69
CA ARG A 223 -6.37 -9.63 -21.80
C ARG A 223 -6.59 -11.07 -21.32
N ASP A 224 -5.96 -11.44 -20.20
CA ASP A 224 -5.98 -12.79 -19.63
C ASP A 224 -6.99 -12.92 -18.47
N ALA A 225 -7.97 -12.02 -18.40
CA ALA A 225 -8.96 -11.99 -17.33
C ALA A 225 -9.91 -13.21 -17.41
N TRP A 226 -9.64 -14.24 -16.61
CA TRP A 226 -10.40 -15.50 -16.60
C TRP A 226 -11.89 -15.33 -16.28
N PHE A 227 -12.25 -14.27 -15.55
CA PHE A 227 -13.64 -13.99 -15.13
C PHE A 227 -14.45 -13.14 -16.13
N LEU A 228 -13.82 -12.57 -17.16
CA LEU A 228 -14.49 -11.73 -18.17
C LEU A 228 -14.77 -12.52 -19.45
N THR A 229 -15.96 -12.32 -20.03
CA THR A 229 -16.30 -12.86 -21.36
C THR A 229 -15.55 -12.12 -22.48
N PRO A 230 -15.46 -12.67 -23.71
CA PRO A 230 -14.79 -11.99 -24.82
C PRO A 230 -15.35 -10.58 -25.10
N ARG A 231 -16.68 -10.40 -25.06
CA ARG A 231 -17.32 -9.07 -25.22
C ARG A 231 -16.95 -8.13 -24.08
N GLU A 232 -16.96 -8.60 -22.83
CA GLU A 232 -16.59 -7.78 -21.67
C GLU A 232 -15.12 -7.34 -21.70
N ARG A 233 -14.22 -8.19 -22.21
CA ARG A 233 -12.81 -7.82 -22.42
C ARG A 233 -12.66 -6.74 -23.48
N GLN A 234 -13.44 -6.80 -24.56
CA GLN A 234 -13.47 -5.75 -25.59
C GLN A 234 -13.93 -4.42 -24.99
N VAL A 235 -15.04 -4.42 -24.24
CA VAL A 235 -15.53 -3.23 -23.52
C VAL A 235 -14.45 -2.67 -22.59
N LEU A 236 -13.74 -3.53 -21.85
CA LEU A 236 -12.64 -3.13 -20.99
C LEU A 236 -11.47 -2.51 -21.77
N SER A 237 -11.09 -3.07 -22.93
CA SER A 237 -10.04 -2.48 -23.76
C SER A 237 -10.43 -1.13 -24.35
N MET A 238 -11.67 -1.00 -24.86
CA MET A 238 -12.17 0.25 -25.43
C MET A 238 -12.26 1.36 -24.39
N ARG A 239 -12.78 1.05 -23.18
CA ARG A 239 -12.91 2.04 -22.11
C ARG A 239 -11.56 2.54 -21.59
N MET A 240 -10.52 1.70 -21.64
CA MET A 240 -9.15 2.02 -21.21
C MET A 240 -8.34 2.74 -22.29
N ALA A 241 -8.60 2.47 -23.58
CA ALA A 241 -7.92 3.13 -24.69
C ALA A 241 -8.11 4.65 -24.67
N HIS A 242 -9.32 5.11 -24.32
CA HIS A 242 -9.65 6.53 -24.20
C HIS A 242 -8.83 7.28 -23.13
N ASP A 243 -8.30 6.59 -22.11
CA ASP A 243 -7.50 7.19 -21.04
C ASP A 243 -5.98 7.07 -21.26
N ARG A 244 -5.55 6.25 -22.23
CA ARG A 244 -4.15 5.84 -22.48
C ARG A 244 -3.53 6.39 -23.78
N GLU A 245 -4.02 7.50 -24.32
CA GLU A 245 -3.48 8.12 -25.55
C GLU A 245 -1.96 8.44 -25.50
N GLY A 246 -1.35 8.51 -24.31
CA GLY A 246 0.10 8.51 -24.16
C GLY A 246 0.65 7.08 -24.04
N GLY A 247 1.05 6.47 -25.16
CA GLY A 247 1.54 5.09 -25.17
C GLY A 247 2.60 4.79 -24.10
N ASP A 248 2.41 3.67 -23.37
CA ASP A 248 3.36 3.14 -22.38
C ASP A 248 4.66 2.71 -23.10
N LYS A 249 5.60 3.65 -23.27
CA LYS A 249 6.98 3.29 -23.58
C LYS A 249 7.64 2.89 -22.28
N THR A 250 7.94 1.60 -22.12
CA THR A 250 8.66 1.04 -20.97
C THR A 250 10.17 1.38 -20.97
N SER A 251 10.62 2.28 -21.86
CA SER A 251 12.01 2.74 -21.96
C SER A 251 12.27 3.92 -21.03
N PHE A 252 13.23 3.76 -20.11
CA PHE A 252 13.70 4.86 -19.26
C PHE A 252 14.31 5.99 -20.11
N SER A 253 13.71 7.17 -20.05
CA SER A 253 14.20 8.36 -20.76
C SER A 253 14.93 9.30 -19.78
N THR A 254 16.24 9.43 -19.97
CA THR A 254 17.06 10.38 -19.20
C THR A 254 16.59 11.84 -19.39
N SER A 255 15.97 12.14 -20.53
CA SER A 255 15.36 13.46 -20.77
C SER A 255 14.19 13.73 -19.82
N GLN A 256 13.31 12.74 -19.63
CA GLN A 256 12.16 12.87 -18.71
C GLN A 256 12.62 12.93 -17.25
N LEU A 257 13.70 12.22 -16.89
CA LEU A 257 14.31 12.34 -15.56
C LEU A 257 14.77 13.79 -15.31
N ARG A 258 15.50 14.38 -16.25
CA ARG A 258 16.00 15.75 -16.12
C ARG A 258 14.85 16.77 -16.04
N GLU A 259 13.82 16.59 -16.86
CA GLU A 259 12.62 17.42 -16.83
C GLU A 259 11.93 17.36 -15.46
N THR A 260 11.74 16.14 -14.92
CA THR A 260 11.10 15.93 -13.61
C THR A 260 11.92 16.54 -12.47
N LEU A 261 13.26 16.43 -12.52
CA LEU A 261 14.15 17.03 -11.52
C LEU A 261 14.16 18.57 -11.56
N MET A 262 13.85 19.17 -12.71
CA MET A 262 13.78 20.62 -12.90
C MET A 262 12.37 21.20 -12.68
N ASP A 263 11.33 20.36 -12.63
CA ASP A 263 9.95 20.81 -12.43
C ASP A 263 9.67 21.17 -10.95
N PRO A 264 9.36 22.44 -10.64
CA PRO A 264 9.01 22.84 -9.27
C PRO A 264 7.76 22.14 -8.73
N LYS A 265 6.84 21.71 -9.59
CA LYS A 265 5.61 21.00 -9.16
C LYS A 265 5.93 19.61 -8.64
N ALA A 266 6.87 18.90 -9.26
CA ALA A 266 7.35 17.60 -8.79
C ALA A 266 7.95 17.72 -7.38
N TRP A 267 8.77 18.75 -7.13
CA TRP A 267 9.32 19.03 -5.81
C TRP A 267 8.26 19.44 -4.78
N ALA A 268 7.22 20.18 -5.19
CA ALA A 268 6.11 20.52 -4.30
C ALA A 268 5.34 19.27 -3.84
N VAL A 269 5.09 18.31 -4.74
CA VAL A 269 4.44 17.03 -4.40
C VAL A 269 5.37 16.17 -3.53
N PHE A 270 6.67 16.16 -3.81
CA PHE A 270 7.66 15.47 -2.98
C PHE A 270 7.66 15.99 -1.54
N TRP A 271 7.77 17.31 -1.36
CA TRP A 271 7.74 17.92 -0.03
C TRP A 271 6.41 17.74 0.68
N PHE A 272 5.30 17.81 -0.05
CA PHE A 272 3.99 17.48 0.50
C PHE A 272 3.96 16.05 1.06
N GLY A 273 4.48 15.06 0.32
CA GLY A 273 4.59 13.67 0.78
C GLY A 273 5.47 13.51 2.02
N VAL A 274 6.64 14.18 2.04
CA VAL A 274 7.55 14.17 3.20
C VAL A 274 6.88 14.74 4.44
N LEU A 275 6.21 15.90 4.32
CA LEU A 275 5.56 16.56 5.44
C LEU A 275 4.37 15.75 5.98
N VAL A 276 3.58 15.14 5.10
CA VAL A 276 2.47 14.26 5.51
C VAL A 276 2.98 12.99 6.18
N THR A 277 4.10 12.41 5.73
CA THR A 277 4.60 11.16 6.33
C THR A 277 5.40 11.38 7.64
N MET A 278 5.83 12.61 7.92
CA MET A 278 6.61 12.96 9.11
C MET A 278 5.88 12.67 10.43
N GLN A 279 4.55 12.56 10.43
CA GLN A 279 3.74 12.21 11.60
C GLN A 279 3.81 10.72 12.02
N SER A 280 4.40 9.85 11.20
CA SER A 280 4.47 8.39 11.44
C SER A 280 5.03 7.96 12.81
N PRO A 281 6.03 8.65 13.41
CA PRO A 281 6.50 8.31 14.76
C PRO A 281 5.41 8.41 15.81
N VAL A 282 4.55 9.44 15.76
CA VAL A 282 3.45 9.62 16.73
C VAL A 282 2.51 8.41 16.72
N LEU A 283 2.24 7.88 15.52
CA LEU A 283 1.42 6.67 15.34
C LEU A 283 2.05 5.40 15.92
N THR A 284 3.38 5.32 15.91
CA THR A 284 4.14 4.16 16.42
C THR A 284 4.23 4.14 17.94
N PHE A 285 4.28 5.32 18.56
CA PHE A 285 4.34 5.46 20.02
C PHE A 285 2.96 5.58 20.69
N ALA A 286 1.88 5.80 19.93
CA ALA A 286 0.53 5.98 20.48
C ALA A 286 0.10 4.87 21.46
N SER A 287 0.34 3.60 21.11
CA SER A 287 -0.01 2.46 21.98
C SER A 287 0.88 2.37 23.24
N LEU A 288 2.13 2.87 23.19
CA LEU A 288 2.99 3.00 24.35
C LEU A 288 2.55 4.16 25.26
N VAL A 289 2.08 5.26 24.68
CA VAL A 289 1.49 6.38 25.42
C VAL A 289 0.27 5.89 26.20
N ILE A 290 -0.65 5.14 25.58
CA ILE A 290 -1.82 4.59 26.28
C ILE A 290 -1.39 3.67 27.44
N LYS A 291 -0.37 2.82 27.24
CA LYS A 291 0.19 1.96 28.29
C LYS A 291 0.77 2.78 29.46
N SER A 292 1.42 3.91 29.18
CA SER A 292 2.03 4.78 30.19
C SER A 292 1.02 5.45 31.14
N ILE A 293 -0.26 5.52 30.75
CA ILE A 293 -1.36 6.01 31.60
C ILE A 293 -1.67 5.04 32.76
N GLY A 294 -1.17 3.80 32.72
CA GLY A 294 -1.34 2.80 33.78
C GLY A 294 -2.40 1.73 33.48
N TYR A 295 -2.95 1.71 32.26
CA TYR A 295 -3.87 0.65 31.82
C TYR A 295 -3.16 -0.69 31.62
N THR A 296 -3.89 -1.78 31.80
CA THR A 296 -3.35 -3.12 31.53
C THR A 296 -3.03 -3.31 30.05
N LYS A 297 -2.16 -4.29 29.72
CA LYS A 297 -1.79 -4.62 28.33
C LYS A 297 -3.01 -4.93 27.45
N LEU A 298 -4.03 -5.58 28.02
CA LEU A 298 -5.27 -5.96 27.34
C LEU A 298 -6.19 -4.75 27.11
N GLU A 299 -6.38 -3.90 28.13
CA GLU A 299 -7.16 -2.66 27.99
C GLU A 299 -6.53 -1.71 26.98
N THR A 300 -5.19 -1.62 26.97
CA THR A 300 -4.45 -0.80 26.00
C THR A 300 -4.78 -1.19 24.55
N MET A 301 -4.88 -2.48 24.24
CA MET A 301 -5.30 -2.94 22.90
C MET A 301 -6.75 -2.58 22.59
N LEU A 302 -7.64 -2.80 23.56
CA LEU A 302 -9.06 -2.53 23.39
C LEU A 302 -9.31 -1.04 23.16
N TYR A 303 -8.58 -0.15 23.84
CA TYR A 303 -8.65 1.29 23.64
C TYR A 303 -7.92 1.78 22.39
N THR A 304 -7.02 0.97 21.82
CA THR A 304 -6.39 1.27 20.53
C THR A 304 -7.29 0.88 19.35
N ALA A 305 -8.19 -0.10 19.51
CA ALA A 305 -9.05 -0.57 18.42
C ALA A 305 -9.96 0.52 17.80
N PRO A 306 -10.63 1.39 18.57
CA PRO A 306 -11.48 2.45 18.02
C PRO A 306 -10.75 3.42 17.08
N SER A 307 -9.43 3.60 17.20
CA SER A 307 -8.69 4.50 16.31
C SER A 307 -8.77 4.07 14.85
N GLY A 308 -8.88 2.77 14.57
CA GLY A 308 -9.05 2.27 13.20
C GLY A 308 -10.41 2.67 12.62
N ALA A 309 -11.47 2.66 13.42
CA ALA A 309 -12.79 3.11 13.00
C ALA A 309 -12.83 4.64 12.77
N VAL A 310 -12.13 5.41 13.61
CA VAL A 310 -11.99 6.87 13.42
C VAL A 310 -11.25 7.18 12.12
N GLN A 311 -10.16 6.47 11.83
CA GLN A 311 -9.42 6.61 10.58
C GLN A 311 -10.32 6.32 9.36
N ILE A 312 -11.10 5.24 9.41
CA ILE A 312 -12.06 4.90 8.34
C ILE A 312 -13.09 6.05 8.17
N GLY A 313 -13.66 6.52 9.27
CA GLY A 313 -14.65 7.61 9.24
C GLY A 313 -14.08 8.89 8.61
N LEU A 314 -12.93 9.36 9.08
CA LEU A 314 -12.28 10.57 8.57
C LEU A 314 -11.86 10.44 7.10
N LEU A 315 -11.38 9.26 6.69
CA LEU A 315 -11.04 8.97 5.29
C LEU A 315 -12.27 9.14 4.38
N TRP A 316 -13.40 8.54 4.74
CA TRP A 316 -14.62 8.62 3.92
C TRP A 316 -15.28 10.00 3.95
N VAL A 317 -15.17 10.73 5.07
CA VAL A 317 -15.51 12.16 5.11
C VAL A 317 -14.67 12.95 4.10
N GLY A 318 -13.36 12.70 4.05
CA GLY A 318 -12.47 13.34 3.10
C GLY A 318 -12.80 13.02 1.64
N VAL A 319 -13.14 11.77 1.34
CA VAL A 319 -13.62 11.35 0.01
C VAL A 319 -14.93 12.05 -0.35
N GLY A 320 -15.88 12.10 0.58
CA GLY A 320 -17.15 12.80 0.40
C GLY A 320 -16.98 14.29 0.14
N LEU A 321 -16.12 14.97 0.89
CA LEU A 321 -15.80 16.39 0.68
C LEU A 321 -15.12 16.62 -0.68
N CYS A 322 -14.22 15.73 -1.10
CA CYS A 322 -13.61 15.80 -2.44
C CYS A 322 -14.63 15.59 -3.57
N ALA A 323 -15.66 14.76 -3.33
CA ALA A 323 -16.74 14.53 -4.28
C ALA A 323 -17.70 15.72 -4.38
N LEU A 324 -17.99 16.39 -3.25
CA LEU A 324 -18.83 17.59 -3.20
C LEU A 324 -18.12 18.82 -3.80
N PHE A 325 -16.79 18.93 -3.62
CA PHE A 325 -15.98 20.07 -4.09
C PHE A 325 -14.85 19.66 -5.05
N PRO A 326 -15.16 19.14 -6.25
CA PRO A 326 -14.17 18.53 -7.14
C PRO A 326 -13.08 19.48 -7.66
N ARG A 327 -13.34 20.79 -7.71
CA ARG A 327 -12.39 21.84 -8.13
C ARG A 327 -11.57 22.44 -6.99
N GLN A 328 -11.88 22.15 -5.73
CA GLN A 328 -11.28 22.78 -4.55
C GLN A 328 -10.55 21.77 -3.65
N ARG A 329 -9.98 20.71 -4.23
CA ARG A 329 -9.34 19.61 -3.50
C ARG A 329 -8.26 20.09 -2.51
N SER A 330 -7.50 21.13 -2.84
CA SER A 330 -6.49 21.69 -1.94
C SER A 330 -7.09 22.30 -0.68
N LEU A 331 -8.28 22.93 -0.76
CA LEU A 331 -8.98 23.45 0.41
C LEU A 331 -9.53 22.30 1.27
N VAL A 332 -10.04 21.25 0.64
CA VAL A 332 -10.47 20.03 1.35
C VAL A 332 -9.31 19.42 2.13
N VAL A 333 -8.12 19.32 1.52
CA VAL A 333 -6.91 18.82 2.21
C VAL A 333 -6.54 19.70 3.40
N LEU A 334 -6.57 21.05 3.26
CA LEU A 334 -6.28 21.96 4.36
C LEU A 334 -7.24 21.78 5.54
N VAL A 335 -8.52 21.58 5.27
CA VAL A 335 -9.53 21.32 6.32
C VAL A 335 -9.28 19.97 6.99
N LEU A 336 -8.92 18.93 6.23
CA LEU A 336 -8.66 17.59 6.77
C LEU A 336 -7.36 17.50 7.60
N ILE A 337 -6.45 18.47 7.51
CA ILE A 337 -5.25 18.55 8.35
C ILE A 337 -5.58 19.09 9.75
N ILE A 338 -6.69 19.80 9.92
CA ILE A 338 -7.06 20.43 11.20
C ILE A 338 -7.25 19.39 12.32
N PRO A 339 -8.00 18.27 12.15
CA PRO A 339 -8.17 17.30 13.21
C PRO A 339 -6.85 16.66 13.68
N PRO A 340 -5.98 16.13 12.78
CA PRO A 340 -4.68 15.60 13.21
C PRO A 340 -3.79 16.64 13.91
N LEU A 341 -3.85 17.91 13.48
CA LEU A 341 -3.12 19.00 14.16
C LEU A 341 -3.64 19.21 15.59
N ILE A 342 -4.95 19.26 15.78
CA ILE A 342 -5.57 19.36 17.11
C ILE A 342 -5.18 18.16 17.98
N GLY A 343 -5.23 16.94 17.42
CA GLY A 343 -4.82 15.73 18.12
C GLY A 343 -3.36 15.79 18.60
N ASN A 344 -2.44 16.26 17.74
CA ASN A 344 -1.03 16.43 18.10
C ASN A 344 -0.84 17.49 19.20
N VAL A 345 -1.54 18.62 19.11
CA VAL A 345 -1.50 19.67 20.15
C VAL A 345 -1.99 19.13 21.49
N PHE A 346 -3.08 18.35 21.49
CA PHE A 346 -3.58 17.71 22.70
C PHE A 346 -2.61 16.69 23.28
N LEU A 347 -1.99 15.84 22.45
CA LEU A 347 -0.95 14.91 22.92
C LEU A 347 0.27 15.64 23.52
N MET A 348 0.60 16.84 23.04
CA MET A 348 1.72 17.63 23.56
C MET A 348 1.38 18.40 24.86
N LYS A 349 0.11 18.81 25.03
CA LYS A 349 -0.31 19.70 26.12
C LYS A 349 -1.04 19.01 27.26
N LEU A 350 -1.72 17.89 27.00
CA LEU A 350 -2.42 17.15 28.04
C LEU A 350 -1.43 16.38 28.90
N ASP A 351 -1.61 16.50 30.20
CA ASP A 351 -0.89 15.67 31.16
C ASP A 351 -1.45 14.25 31.17
N VAL A 352 -0.66 13.28 31.63
CA VAL A 352 -1.03 11.85 31.68
C VAL A 352 -2.28 11.62 32.54
N SER A 353 -2.55 12.53 33.47
CA SER A 353 -3.76 12.58 34.31
C SER A 353 -5.07 12.80 33.53
N ALA A 354 -5.02 13.30 32.29
CA ALA A 354 -6.20 13.52 31.46
C ALA A 354 -6.86 12.22 30.95
N GLY A 355 -6.21 11.06 31.13
CA GLY A 355 -6.78 9.73 30.86
C GLY A 355 -7.39 9.60 29.46
N TRP A 356 -8.73 9.61 29.41
CA TRP A 356 -9.51 9.51 28.17
C TRP A 356 -9.25 10.63 27.15
N GLY A 357 -8.90 11.84 27.60
CA GLY A 357 -8.57 12.94 26.69
C GLY A 357 -7.34 12.63 25.83
N LEU A 358 -6.34 11.93 26.40
CA LEU A 358 -5.14 11.52 25.70
C LEU A 358 -5.40 10.37 24.72
N ILE A 359 -6.28 9.43 25.10
CA ILE A 359 -6.71 8.32 24.25
C ILE A 359 -7.47 8.87 23.04
N ALA A 360 -8.46 9.73 23.24
CA ALA A 360 -9.23 10.33 22.15
C ALA A 360 -8.34 11.18 21.23
N ALA A 361 -7.40 11.95 21.78
CA ALA A 361 -6.41 12.70 20.99
C ALA A 361 -5.58 11.76 20.11
N SER A 362 -5.15 10.60 20.64
CA SER A 362 -4.40 9.59 19.86
C SER A 362 -5.19 9.01 18.68
N TRP A 363 -6.53 8.95 18.79
CA TRP A 363 -7.40 8.46 17.71
C TRP A 363 -7.53 9.47 16.58
N VAL A 364 -7.54 10.76 16.89
CA VAL A 364 -7.76 11.85 15.93
C VAL A 364 -6.47 12.17 15.13
N VAL A 365 -5.30 11.77 15.64
CA VAL A 365 -4.01 11.91 14.92
C VAL A 365 -3.86 10.91 13.76
N ARG A 366 -4.65 9.83 13.74
CA ARG A 366 -4.66 8.78 12.71
C ARG A 366 -5.46 9.17 11.48
#